data_AF-A0A496Q777-F1
#
_entry.id   AF-A0A496Q777-F1
#
_cell.length_a   1.000
_cell.length_b   1.000
_cell.length_c   1.000
_cell.angle_alpha   90.00
_cell.angle_beta   90.00
_cell.angle_gamma   90.00
#
_symmetry.space_group_name_H-M   'P 1'
#
loop_
_entity.id
_entity.type
_entity.pdbx_description
1 polymer ?
#
loop_
_entity_poly.entity_id
_entity_poly.type
_entity_poly.pdbx_seq_one_letter_code
_entity_poly.pdbx_strand_id
1 'polypeptide(L)'
;MFLQWVDPILARDSEEYHLNPSHDGEALIVFKNGDDSLKEYFLVEYRKREAFDAFLPGEGVLIYHVDDTIANNKYEWYPGMEPSKHYKVALEQSDGRWDLELKTNRGDETDPWREGMAFMPNSTPSSNYYSEPSHIYMWVENLNEVATIRLSLSLLGDFNLDDKVDAKDLALFSLHWGEAETSPGWNPIYDIGPRNGFSMDPFNEGELVLESPRRIDEKDLDILVRLFGMGDVSE
;
A
#
# COMPACT_ATOMS: atom_id res chain seq x y z
N MET A 1 3.67 9.68 -19.55
CA MET A 1 2.29 9.56 -19.04
C MET A 1 1.54 8.59 -19.95
N PHE A 2 1.23 7.40 -19.43
CA PHE A 2 0.83 6.19 -20.16
C PHE A 2 -0.68 6.13 -20.48
N LEU A 3 -1.50 6.94 -19.82
CA LEU A 3 -2.94 6.92 -19.97
C LEU A 3 -3.37 8.16 -20.76
N GLN A 4 -3.66 7.96 -22.05
CA GLN A 4 -4.18 9.02 -22.93
C GLN A 4 -5.72 9.08 -22.91
N TRP A 5 -6.37 8.32 -22.03
CA TRP A 5 -7.83 8.15 -21.95
C TRP A 5 -8.41 8.34 -20.54
N VAL A 6 -7.57 8.59 -19.53
CA VAL A 6 -7.93 8.77 -18.11
C VAL A 6 -7.09 9.94 -17.58
N ASP A 7 -7.66 10.78 -16.74
CA ASP A 7 -6.90 11.79 -15.97
C ASP A 7 -6.57 11.18 -14.60
N PRO A 8 -5.33 10.72 -14.37
CA PRO A 8 -5.01 9.99 -13.16
C PRO A 8 -4.98 10.93 -11.95
N ILE A 9 -5.61 10.49 -10.86
CA ILE A 9 -5.42 11.08 -9.54
C ILE A 9 -4.01 10.68 -9.08
N LEU A 10 -3.22 11.67 -8.65
CA LEU A 10 -1.92 11.41 -8.07
C LEU A 10 -2.04 11.35 -6.55
N ALA A 11 -1.74 10.19 -5.97
CA ALA A 11 -1.67 10.05 -4.52
C ALA A 11 -0.41 10.74 -4.01
N ARG A 12 -0.58 11.83 -3.28
CA ARG A 12 0.51 12.57 -2.63
C ARG A 12 0.51 12.41 -1.11
N ASP A 13 -0.60 11.97 -0.54
CA ASP A 13 -0.85 12.00 0.90
C ASP A 13 -1.31 10.63 1.41
N SER A 14 -1.12 10.40 2.71
CA SER A 14 -1.63 9.21 3.40
C SER A 14 -3.08 9.44 3.83
N GLU A 15 -4.03 9.09 2.96
CA GLU A 15 -5.45 9.35 3.15
C GLU A 15 -6.34 8.30 2.47
N GLU A 16 -7.65 8.53 2.48
CA GLU A 16 -8.60 7.76 1.69
C GLU A 16 -8.75 8.37 0.29
N TYR A 17 -8.61 7.52 -0.72
CA TYR A 17 -8.87 7.84 -2.12
C TYR A 17 -10.15 7.13 -2.56
N HIS A 18 -11.02 7.88 -3.23
CA HIS A 18 -12.23 7.34 -3.86
C HIS A 18 -12.04 7.26 -5.36
N LEU A 19 -12.30 6.09 -5.94
CA LEU A 19 -12.07 5.83 -7.35
C LEU A 19 -13.35 5.35 -8.01
N ASN A 20 -13.84 6.08 -9.01
CA ASN A 20 -14.91 5.60 -9.88
C ASN A 20 -14.41 4.42 -10.73
N PRO A 21 -15.31 3.55 -11.22
CA PRO A 21 -14.93 2.48 -12.12
C PRO A 21 -14.17 3.03 -13.34
N SER A 22 -13.13 2.34 -13.81
CA SER A 22 -12.23 2.90 -14.84
C SER A 22 -12.89 3.19 -16.18
N HIS A 23 -14.07 2.64 -16.45
CA HIS A 23 -14.87 3.02 -17.62
C HIS A 23 -15.41 4.46 -17.54
N ASP A 24 -15.42 5.07 -16.36
CA ASP A 24 -15.71 6.48 -16.10
C ASP A 24 -14.45 7.37 -16.16
N GLY A 25 -13.28 6.78 -16.46
CA GLY A 25 -12.08 7.54 -16.80
C GLY A 25 -11.20 7.95 -15.62
N GLU A 26 -11.26 7.24 -14.49
CA GLU A 26 -10.39 7.46 -13.34
C GLU A 26 -9.42 6.30 -13.07
N ALA A 27 -8.22 6.67 -12.62
CA ALA A 27 -7.23 5.78 -12.04
C ALA A 27 -6.42 6.54 -10.99
N LEU A 28 -5.80 5.83 -10.05
CA LEU A 28 -4.93 6.40 -9.02
C LEU A 28 -3.48 5.99 -9.30
N ILE A 29 -2.55 6.95 -9.28
CA ILE A 29 -1.11 6.69 -9.36
C ILE A 29 -0.49 6.91 -7.99
N VAL A 30 0.27 5.92 -7.54
CA VAL A 30 0.86 5.87 -6.21
C VAL A 30 2.38 5.74 -6.35
N PHE A 31 3.08 6.82 -6.00
CA PHE A 31 4.54 6.84 -5.90
C PHE A 31 4.97 6.66 -4.46
N LYS A 32 6.16 6.06 -4.27
CA LYS A 32 6.86 6.09 -2.99
C LYS A 32 6.98 7.55 -2.54
N ASN A 33 6.59 7.82 -1.30
CA ASN A 33 6.56 9.15 -0.68
C ASN A 33 5.79 10.22 -1.46
N GLY A 34 4.91 9.84 -2.39
CA GLY A 34 4.21 10.78 -3.27
C GLY A 34 5.13 11.51 -4.27
N ASP A 35 6.36 11.04 -4.50
CA ASP A 35 7.34 11.65 -5.40
C ASP A 35 7.11 11.25 -6.86
N ASP A 36 6.39 12.11 -7.59
CA ASP A 36 6.09 11.95 -9.01
C ASP A 36 7.27 12.19 -9.96
N SER A 37 8.46 12.49 -9.43
CA SER A 37 9.70 12.52 -10.21
C SER A 37 10.24 11.11 -10.49
N LEU A 38 9.87 10.13 -9.66
CA LEU A 38 10.24 8.73 -9.80
C LEU A 38 9.71 8.13 -11.10
N LYS A 39 10.20 6.93 -11.44
CA LYS A 39 9.83 6.20 -12.65
C LYS A 39 9.18 4.85 -12.35
N GLU A 40 9.28 4.40 -11.11
CA GLU A 40 8.61 3.21 -10.61
C GLU A 40 7.44 3.65 -9.72
N TYR A 41 6.27 3.03 -9.89
CA TYR A 41 5.03 3.39 -9.21
C TYR A 41 3.96 2.31 -9.35
N PHE A 42 2.87 2.44 -8.59
CA PHE A 42 1.66 1.64 -8.78
C PHE A 42 0.57 2.45 -9.47
N LEU A 43 -0.08 1.85 -10.47
CA LEU A 43 -1.31 2.33 -11.07
C LEU A 43 -2.47 1.49 -10.55
N VAL A 44 -3.47 2.12 -9.97
CA VAL A 44 -4.61 1.46 -9.34
C VAL A 44 -5.87 1.81 -10.12
N GLU A 45 -6.59 0.77 -10.53
CA GLU A 45 -7.84 0.87 -11.28
C GLU A 45 -8.95 0.11 -10.55
N TYR A 46 -10.15 0.68 -10.49
CA TYR A 46 -11.33 -0.03 -10.04
C TYR A 46 -12.11 -0.55 -11.26
N ARG A 47 -12.20 -1.86 -11.44
CA ARG A 47 -12.82 -2.48 -12.62
C ARG A 47 -14.08 -3.24 -12.21
N LYS A 48 -15.24 -2.79 -12.71
CA LYS A 48 -16.54 -3.48 -12.56
C LYS A 48 -16.91 -4.18 -13.86
N ARG A 49 -17.62 -5.31 -13.78
CA ARG A 49 -18.14 -6.03 -14.97
C ARG A 49 -19.34 -5.31 -15.60
N GLU A 50 -19.13 -4.08 -16.02
CA GLU A 50 -20.13 -3.18 -16.59
C GLU A 50 -19.57 -2.51 -17.85
N ALA A 51 -20.45 -1.99 -18.71
CA ALA A 51 -20.06 -1.28 -19.94
C ALA A 51 -19.03 -2.06 -20.79
N PHE A 52 -17.86 -1.47 -21.05
CA PHE A 52 -16.78 -2.09 -21.84
C PHE A 52 -16.14 -3.30 -21.14
N ASP A 53 -16.28 -3.39 -19.82
CA ASP A 53 -15.68 -4.40 -18.95
C ASP A 53 -16.64 -5.56 -18.60
N ALA A 54 -17.82 -5.61 -19.21
CA ALA A 54 -18.86 -6.61 -18.95
C ALA A 54 -18.40 -8.09 -19.06
N PHE A 55 -17.29 -8.35 -19.73
CA PHE A 55 -16.74 -9.70 -19.94
C PHE A 55 -15.38 -9.92 -19.24
N LEU A 56 -14.97 -9.04 -18.33
CA LEU A 56 -13.74 -9.26 -17.56
C LEU A 56 -13.84 -10.56 -16.74
N PRO A 57 -12.73 -11.30 -16.60
CA PRO A 57 -12.70 -12.54 -15.83
C PRO A 57 -12.88 -12.33 -14.33
N GLY A 58 -12.74 -11.10 -13.83
CA GLY A 58 -13.02 -10.72 -12.45
C GLY A 58 -13.38 -9.23 -12.33
N GLU A 59 -13.92 -8.85 -11.19
CA GLU A 59 -14.15 -7.44 -10.81
C GLU A 59 -13.49 -7.16 -9.46
N GLY A 60 -13.05 -5.92 -9.29
CA GLY A 60 -12.32 -5.45 -8.11
C GLY A 60 -11.27 -4.41 -8.46
N VAL A 61 -10.28 -4.28 -7.59
CA VAL A 61 -9.16 -3.35 -7.78
C VAL A 61 -8.02 -4.08 -8.49
N LEU A 62 -7.56 -3.51 -9.59
CA LEU A 62 -6.33 -3.94 -10.25
C LEU A 62 -5.21 -2.99 -9.84
N ILE A 63 -4.09 -3.57 -9.40
CA ILE A 63 -2.88 -2.84 -9.05
C ILE A 63 -1.82 -3.24 -10.07
N TYR A 64 -1.35 -2.29 -10.86
CA TYR A 64 -0.27 -2.49 -11.81
C TYR A 64 1.02 -1.90 -11.27
N HIS A 65 2.09 -2.70 -11.25
CA HIS A 65 3.43 -2.22 -10.96
C HIS A 65 4.07 -1.73 -12.26
N VAL A 66 4.34 -0.43 -12.32
CA VAL A 66 4.90 0.23 -13.51
C VAL A 66 6.32 0.67 -13.23
N ASP A 67 7.23 0.37 -14.15
CA ASP A 67 8.59 0.90 -14.17
C ASP A 67 8.89 1.51 -15.55
N ASP A 68 8.86 2.83 -15.62
CA ASP A 68 9.09 3.59 -16.84
C ASP A 68 10.54 3.52 -17.35
N THR A 69 11.49 3.03 -16.56
CA THR A 69 12.87 2.77 -17.00
C THR A 69 12.97 1.53 -17.89
N ILE A 70 12.00 0.62 -17.81
CA ILE A 70 11.93 -0.58 -18.65
C ILE A 70 11.28 -0.25 -19.99
N ALA A 71 11.90 -0.73 -21.07
CA ALA A 71 11.50 -0.38 -22.43
C ALA A 71 10.27 -1.16 -22.94
N ASN A 72 9.94 -2.33 -22.37
CA ASN A 72 8.90 -3.23 -22.87
C ASN A 72 8.48 -4.29 -21.83
N ASN A 73 7.37 -5.00 -22.08
CA ASN A 73 6.89 -6.14 -21.27
C ASN A 73 7.37 -7.49 -21.83
N LYS A 74 8.68 -7.74 -21.90
CA LYS A 74 9.22 -9.03 -22.40
C LYS A 74 9.88 -9.92 -21.35
N TYR A 75 10.05 -9.44 -20.14
CA TYR A 75 10.73 -10.17 -19.07
C TYR A 75 9.75 -10.47 -17.94
N GLU A 76 9.27 -11.71 -17.90
CA GLU A 76 8.50 -12.27 -16.79
C GLU A 76 9.29 -12.14 -15.48
N TRP A 77 8.62 -11.78 -14.37
CA TRP A 77 9.26 -11.69 -13.05
C TRP A 77 8.33 -12.17 -11.94
N TYR A 78 8.88 -12.93 -10.99
CA TYR A 78 8.26 -13.27 -9.72
C TYR A 78 9.35 -13.38 -8.63
N PRO A 79 8.99 -13.38 -7.33
CA PRO A 79 9.98 -13.37 -6.25
C PRO A 79 11.05 -14.46 -6.39
N GLY A 80 12.32 -14.06 -6.26
CA GLY A 80 13.49 -14.93 -6.43
C GLY A 80 14.19 -14.81 -7.79
N MET A 81 13.63 -14.04 -8.73
CA MET A 81 14.27 -13.71 -10.00
C MET A 81 15.14 -12.45 -9.91
N GLU A 82 16.02 -12.27 -10.89
CA GLU A 82 16.87 -11.09 -11.04
C GLU A 82 16.01 -9.82 -11.17
N PRO A 83 16.05 -8.87 -10.21
CA PRO A 83 15.13 -7.74 -10.20
C PRO A 83 15.34 -6.73 -11.33
N SER A 84 16.49 -6.74 -12.02
CA SER A 84 16.71 -5.89 -13.20
C SER A 84 16.02 -6.39 -14.48
N LYS A 85 15.32 -7.53 -14.42
CA LYS A 85 14.62 -8.16 -15.54
C LYS A 85 13.16 -8.42 -15.19
N HIS A 86 12.34 -7.42 -15.41
CA HIS A 86 10.91 -7.42 -15.15
C HIS A 86 10.13 -6.73 -16.27
N TYR A 87 8.80 -6.76 -16.17
CA TYR A 87 7.93 -6.05 -17.09
C TYR A 87 7.99 -4.53 -16.86
N LYS A 88 7.77 -3.75 -17.92
CA LYS A 88 7.48 -2.32 -17.79
C LYS A 88 6.15 -2.09 -17.06
N VAL A 89 5.17 -2.96 -17.25
CA VAL A 89 3.88 -2.96 -16.56
C VAL A 89 3.55 -4.40 -16.19
N ALA A 90 3.53 -4.73 -14.89
CA ALA A 90 3.07 -6.01 -14.36
C ALA A 90 1.73 -5.82 -13.65
N LEU A 91 0.87 -6.86 -13.63
CA LEU A 91 -0.31 -6.87 -12.79
C LEU A 91 0.05 -7.59 -11.48
N GLU A 92 -0.14 -6.93 -10.35
CA GLU A 92 0.04 -7.55 -9.04
C GLU A 92 -1.19 -8.40 -8.70
N GLN A 93 -1.15 -9.66 -9.14
CA GLN A 93 -2.24 -10.63 -8.97
C GLN A 93 -2.49 -10.94 -7.49
N SER A 94 -3.67 -10.61 -6.95
CA SER A 94 -3.96 -10.67 -5.52
C SER A 94 -3.85 -12.07 -4.88
N ASP A 95 -3.89 -13.12 -5.70
CA ASP A 95 -3.75 -14.51 -5.24
C ASP A 95 -2.30 -14.99 -5.12
N GLY A 96 -1.34 -14.17 -5.58
CA GLY A 96 0.08 -14.48 -5.54
C GLY A 96 0.47 -15.71 -6.36
N ARG A 97 -0.22 -16.00 -7.47
CA ARG A 97 0.11 -17.15 -8.33
C ARG A 97 1.01 -16.82 -9.50
N TRP A 98 1.09 -15.55 -9.90
CA TRP A 98 1.86 -15.09 -11.08
C TRP A 98 1.48 -15.86 -12.34
N ASP A 99 0.20 -16.16 -12.51
CA ASP A 99 -0.31 -16.97 -13.61
C ASP A 99 -0.07 -16.32 -14.98
N LEU A 100 -0.02 -14.99 -15.05
CA LEU A 100 0.31 -14.25 -16.27
C LEU A 100 1.79 -14.40 -16.64
N GLU A 101 2.68 -14.28 -15.65
CA GLU A 101 4.12 -14.46 -15.80
C GLU A 101 4.48 -15.91 -16.11
N LEU A 102 3.78 -16.87 -15.48
CA LEU A 102 3.95 -18.30 -15.70
C LEU A 102 3.21 -18.82 -16.94
N LYS A 103 2.41 -17.97 -17.59
CA LYS A 103 1.58 -18.32 -18.76
C LYS A 103 0.59 -19.46 -18.47
N THR A 104 0.13 -19.57 -17.22
CA THR A 104 -0.85 -20.55 -16.77
C THR A 104 -2.23 -20.22 -17.34
N ASN A 105 -2.62 -18.94 -17.30
CA ASN A 105 -3.90 -18.45 -17.82
C ASN A 105 -3.77 -17.03 -18.41
N ARG A 106 -4.89 -16.36 -18.72
CA ARG A 106 -4.94 -15.00 -19.29
C ARG A 106 -5.53 -13.98 -18.31
N GLY A 107 -5.53 -14.33 -17.03
CA GLY A 107 -6.24 -13.67 -15.96
C GLY A 107 -7.53 -14.41 -15.58
N ASP A 108 -7.86 -14.37 -14.31
CA ASP A 108 -9.03 -15.02 -13.72
C ASP A 108 -9.70 -14.16 -12.63
N GLU A 109 -10.70 -14.72 -11.95
CA GLU A 109 -11.46 -14.00 -10.92
C GLU A 109 -10.69 -13.80 -9.61
N THR A 110 -9.51 -14.39 -9.46
CA THR A 110 -8.68 -14.31 -8.26
C THR A 110 -7.53 -13.31 -8.39
N ASP A 111 -7.31 -12.72 -9.57
CA ASP A 111 -6.31 -11.66 -9.75
C ASP A 111 -6.70 -10.30 -9.11
N PRO A 112 -7.97 -9.82 -9.17
CA PRO A 112 -8.33 -8.52 -8.61
C PRO A 112 -8.32 -8.51 -7.08
N TRP A 113 -7.80 -7.44 -6.50
CA TRP A 113 -7.88 -7.13 -5.07
C TRP A 113 -9.31 -6.80 -4.66
N ARG A 114 -9.76 -7.38 -3.53
CA ARG A 114 -11.15 -7.31 -3.05
C ARG A 114 -11.24 -6.57 -1.72
N GLU A 115 -12.46 -6.19 -1.34
CA GLU A 115 -12.76 -5.59 -0.04
C GLU A 115 -12.18 -6.44 1.10
N GLY A 116 -11.46 -5.79 2.02
CA GLY A 116 -10.76 -6.41 3.14
C GLY A 116 -9.35 -6.91 2.83
N MET A 117 -8.89 -6.85 1.57
CA MET A 117 -7.51 -7.17 1.22
C MET A 117 -6.60 -5.94 1.34
N ALA A 118 -5.29 -6.20 1.46
CA ALA A 118 -4.32 -5.14 1.59
C ALA A 118 -2.98 -5.48 0.89
N PHE A 119 -2.51 -4.52 0.10
CA PHE A 119 -1.26 -4.58 -0.67
C PHE A 119 -0.19 -3.74 0.07
N MET A 120 0.86 -4.41 0.53
CA MET A 120 1.82 -3.85 1.47
C MET A 120 3.19 -4.54 1.36
N PRO A 121 4.25 -4.04 2.01
CA PRO A 121 5.59 -4.59 1.84
C PRO A 121 5.70 -6.07 2.21
N ASN A 122 4.89 -6.56 3.14
CA ASN A 122 4.84 -7.95 3.60
C ASN A 122 3.65 -8.77 3.07
N SER A 123 2.86 -8.26 2.11
CA SER A 123 1.86 -9.08 1.41
C SER A 123 2.48 -9.93 0.31
N THR A 124 1.69 -10.84 -0.27
CA THR A 124 2.04 -11.55 -1.50
C THR A 124 0.91 -11.34 -2.50
N PRO A 125 1.14 -10.61 -3.61
CA PRO A 125 2.36 -9.89 -4.00
C PRO A 125 2.72 -8.74 -3.04
N SER A 126 3.99 -8.30 -3.06
CA SER A 126 4.54 -7.26 -2.18
C SER A 126 4.45 -5.89 -2.86
N SER A 127 4.22 -4.84 -2.08
CA SER A 127 4.25 -3.46 -2.58
C SER A 127 5.65 -2.87 -2.71
N ASN A 128 6.72 -3.62 -2.40
CA ASN A 128 8.07 -3.12 -2.60
C ASN A 128 8.38 -2.88 -4.08
N TYR A 129 9.24 -1.91 -4.33
CA TYR A 129 9.85 -1.76 -5.64
C TYR A 129 10.82 -2.91 -5.89
N TYR A 130 11.17 -3.15 -7.16
CA TYR A 130 11.97 -4.32 -7.53
C TYR A 130 13.32 -4.38 -6.80
N SER A 131 13.92 -3.22 -6.52
CA SER A 131 15.25 -3.12 -5.91
C SER A 131 15.27 -2.50 -4.52
N GLU A 132 14.14 -2.00 -4.01
CA GLU A 132 14.10 -1.30 -2.73
C GLU A 132 12.72 -1.31 -2.07
N PRO A 133 12.64 -1.09 -0.75
CA PRO A 133 11.36 -0.88 -0.08
C PRO A 133 10.64 0.37 -0.60
N SER A 134 9.32 0.27 -0.78
CA SER A 134 8.46 1.39 -1.19
C SER A 134 7.75 2.07 -0.02
N HIS A 135 7.53 1.34 1.08
CA HIS A 135 6.69 1.76 2.21
C HIS A 135 5.27 2.18 1.82
N ILE A 136 4.74 1.63 0.72
CA ILE A 136 3.37 1.85 0.28
C ILE A 136 2.47 0.80 0.93
N TYR A 137 1.48 1.25 1.70
CA TYR A 137 0.45 0.39 2.29
C TYR A 137 -0.91 0.81 1.73
N MET A 138 -1.64 -0.14 1.16
CA MET A 138 -2.90 0.09 0.50
C MET A 138 -3.95 -0.90 0.98
N TRP A 139 -5.05 -0.40 1.53
CA TRP A 139 -6.20 -1.20 1.95
C TRP A 139 -7.39 -0.95 1.03
N VAL A 140 -7.99 -2.04 0.54
CA VAL A 140 -9.25 -1.97 -0.20
C VAL A 140 -10.39 -2.05 0.81
N GLU A 141 -10.95 -0.89 1.18
CA GLU A 141 -11.93 -0.80 2.28
C GLU A 141 -13.37 -1.05 1.83
N ASN A 142 -13.72 -0.63 0.61
CA ASN A 142 -15.05 -0.84 0.08
C ASN A 142 -15.05 -0.88 -1.45
N LEU A 143 -15.84 -1.76 -2.04
CA LEU A 143 -16.04 -1.86 -3.48
C LEU A 143 -17.54 -1.82 -3.80
N ASN A 144 -18.07 -0.63 -4.04
CA ASN A 144 -19.48 -0.43 -4.39
C ASN A 144 -19.62 0.31 -5.73
N GLU A 145 -20.36 1.42 -5.76
CA GLU A 145 -20.33 2.35 -6.89
C GLU A 145 -18.94 2.97 -7.06
N VAL A 146 -18.24 3.27 -5.97
CA VAL A 146 -16.85 3.72 -5.95
C VAL A 146 -15.99 2.77 -5.11
N ALA A 147 -14.72 2.63 -5.47
CA ALA A 147 -13.76 1.97 -4.61
C ALA A 147 -13.24 2.97 -3.56
N THR A 148 -13.16 2.55 -2.30
CA THR A 148 -12.48 3.29 -1.24
C THR A 148 -11.14 2.60 -0.95
N ILE A 149 -10.06 3.33 -1.18
CA ILE A 149 -8.68 2.88 -0.98
C ILE A 149 -8.06 3.71 0.13
N ARG A 150 -7.76 3.12 1.29
CA ARG A 150 -6.92 3.79 2.29
C ARG A 150 -5.47 3.59 1.93
N LEU A 151 -4.70 4.68 1.92
CA LEU A 151 -3.30 4.68 1.57
C LEU A 151 -2.44 5.21 2.72
N SER A 152 -1.27 4.60 2.92
CA SER A 152 -0.16 5.16 3.68
C SER A 152 1.11 5.10 2.84
N LEU A 153 1.80 6.24 2.74
CA LEU A 153 3.00 6.43 1.91
C LEU A 153 4.28 6.61 2.74
N SER A 154 4.20 6.41 4.04
CA SER A 154 5.30 6.65 4.96
C SER A 154 5.71 5.37 5.66
N LEU A 155 6.98 5.32 6.05
CA LEU A 155 7.45 4.32 7.00
C LEU A 155 6.66 4.50 8.31
N LEU A 156 6.05 3.42 8.81
CA LEU A 156 5.33 3.49 10.08
C LEU A 156 6.31 3.94 11.16
N GLY A 157 5.94 4.93 11.97
CA GLY A 157 6.81 5.52 12.98
C GLY A 157 7.81 6.57 12.46
N ASP A 158 7.88 6.84 11.16
CA ASP A 158 8.57 8.01 10.60
C ASP A 158 7.62 9.21 10.65
N PHE A 159 7.57 9.86 11.81
CA PHE A 159 6.67 10.98 12.06
C PHE A 159 7.16 12.27 11.45
N ASN A 160 8.46 12.33 11.11
CA ASN A 160 9.08 13.51 10.54
C ASN A 160 9.23 13.45 9.01
N LEU A 161 8.85 12.32 8.41
CA LEU A 161 8.87 12.03 6.97
C LEU A 161 10.27 12.15 6.37
N ASP A 162 11.30 11.72 7.09
CA ASP A 162 12.69 11.69 6.60
C ASP A 162 13.17 10.30 6.13
N ASP A 163 12.21 9.41 5.85
CA ASP A 163 12.39 8.03 5.41
C ASP A 163 13.11 7.15 6.43
N LYS A 164 13.16 7.59 7.69
CA LYS A 164 13.85 6.92 8.77
C LYS A 164 12.96 6.88 9.99
N VAL A 165 13.16 5.85 10.80
CA VAL A 165 12.62 5.83 12.16
C VAL A 165 13.81 5.98 13.10
N ASP A 166 14.05 7.21 13.54
CA ASP A 166 15.21 7.56 14.35
C ASP A 166 14.85 8.34 15.63
N ALA A 167 15.86 8.91 16.29
CA ALA A 167 15.67 9.65 17.53
C ALA A 167 14.78 10.90 17.38
N LYS A 168 14.64 11.46 16.17
CA LYS A 168 13.75 12.57 15.87
C LYS A 168 12.30 12.13 15.91
N ASP A 169 11.99 10.95 15.41
CA ASP A 169 10.64 10.40 15.48
C ASP A 169 10.27 10.07 16.91
N LEU A 170 11.19 9.47 17.66
CA LEU A 170 10.99 9.27 19.09
C LEU A 170 10.76 10.59 19.83
N ALA A 171 11.45 11.66 19.44
CA ALA A 171 11.25 12.99 20.02
C ALA A 171 9.85 13.54 19.68
N LEU A 172 9.40 13.44 18.43
CA LEU A 172 8.04 13.85 18.01
C LEU A 172 6.97 13.03 18.74
N PHE A 173 7.13 11.71 18.78
CA PHE A 173 6.26 10.79 19.51
C PHE A 173 6.13 11.19 21.00
N SER A 174 7.24 11.53 21.65
CA SER A 174 7.24 11.91 23.07
C SER A 174 6.43 13.17 23.38
N LEU A 175 6.21 14.06 22.39
CA LEU A 175 5.38 15.26 22.55
C LEU A 175 3.89 14.93 22.69
N HIS A 176 3.47 13.77 22.21
CA HIS A 176 2.08 13.30 22.23
C HIS A 176 1.86 12.17 23.24
N TRP A 177 2.87 11.83 24.05
CA TRP A 177 2.80 10.76 25.04
C TRP A 177 1.64 10.97 26.03
N GLY A 178 0.79 9.96 26.16
CA GLY A 178 -0.35 9.96 27.06
C GLY A 178 -1.56 10.75 26.55
N GLU A 179 -1.50 11.38 25.37
CA GLU A 179 -2.68 11.96 24.73
C GLU A 179 -3.67 10.84 24.40
N ALA A 180 -4.95 11.09 24.65
CA ALA A 180 -6.03 10.16 24.35
C ALA A 180 -6.94 10.73 23.27
N GLU A 181 -7.79 9.90 22.67
CA GLU A 181 -8.74 10.33 21.62
C GLU A 181 -9.64 11.51 22.05
N THR A 182 -9.88 11.63 23.35
CA THR A 182 -10.65 12.72 23.95
C THR A 182 -9.85 14.01 24.19
N SER A 183 -8.53 13.99 23.99
CA SER A 183 -7.64 15.11 24.24
C SER A 183 -7.72 16.18 23.14
N PRO A 184 -7.59 17.48 23.48
CA PRO A 184 -7.52 18.56 22.48
C PRO A 184 -6.32 18.45 21.52
N GLY A 185 -5.23 17.83 21.97
CA GLY A 185 -4.00 17.62 21.20
C GLY A 185 -3.89 16.24 20.53
N TRP A 186 -4.99 15.48 20.50
CA TRP A 186 -5.01 14.16 19.88
C TRP A 186 -4.62 14.24 18.42
N ASN A 187 -3.58 13.48 18.06
CA ASN A 187 -3.20 13.28 16.68
C ASN A 187 -3.02 11.77 16.43
N PRO A 188 -3.92 11.13 15.66
CA PRO A 188 -3.96 9.69 15.50
C PRO A 188 -2.76 9.11 14.73
N ILE A 189 -1.90 9.94 14.14
CA ILE A 189 -0.67 9.45 13.48
C ILE A 189 0.30 8.81 14.48
N TYR A 190 0.29 9.26 15.75
CA TYR A 190 1.18 8.75 16.80
C TYR A 190 0.60 7.54 17.55
N ASP A 191 -0.69 7.22 17.33
CA ASP A 191 -1.39 6.02 17.81
C ASP A 191 -1.17 4.87 16.82
N ILE A 192 0.06 4.34 16.81
CA ILE A 192 0.54 3.29 15.90
C ILE A 192 0.36 1.86 16.45
N GLY A 193 -0.14 1.75 17.68
CA GLY A 193 -0.44 0.54 18.44
C GLY A 193 -1.44 -0.41 17.78
N PRO A 194 -1.49 -1.67 18.24
CA PRO A 194 -2.38 -2.68 17.66
C PRO A 194 -3.85 -2.26 17.74
N ARG A 195 -4.54 -2.38 16.61
CA ARG A 195 -6.00 -2.18 16.46
C ARG A 195 -6.71 -3.53 16.50
N ASN A 196 -8.03 -3.54 16.67
CA ASN A 196 -8.84 -4.69 16.25
C ASN A 196 -8.42 -5.08 14.82
N GLY A 197 -7.78 -6.24 14.66
CA GLY A 197 -7.35 -6.76 13.35
C GLY A 197 -5.90 -6.49 12.92
N PHE A 198 -5.03 -5.91 13.76
CA PHE A 198 -3.59 -5.84 13.47
C PHE A 198 -2.78 -6.44 14.62
N SER A 199 -2.34 -7.70 14.45
CA SER A 199 -1.29 -8.32 15.27
C SER A 199 0.02 -8.29 14.48
N MET A 200 1.01 -7.59 15.03
CA MET A 200 2.42 -7.79 14.67
C MET A 200 3.02 -8.59 15.84
N ASP A 201 2.99 -9.91 15.71
CA ASP A 201 3.48 -10.87 16.69
C ASP A 201 4.91 -10.50 17.18
N PRO A 202 5.31 -10.84 18.42
CA PRO A 202 4.86 -12.02 19.16
C PRO A 202 3.89 -11.68 20.31
N PHE A 203 2.63 -11.39 19.99
CA PHE A 203 1.50 -11.44 20.89
C PHE A 203 0.42 -12.35 20.28
N ASN A 204 0.24 -13.53 20.89
CA ASN A 204 -0.53 -14.68 20.40
C ASN A 204 -1.81 -14.31 19.61
N GLU A 205 -2.03 -15.00 18.48
CA GLU A 205 -3.28 -14.95 17.70
C GLU A 205 -4.53 -14.98 18.60
N GLY A 206 -5.31 -13.90 18.57
CA GLY A 206 -6.67 -13.85 19.14
C GLY A 206 -6.90 -12.92 20.33
N GLU A 207 -5.91 -12.17 20.82
CA GLU A 207 -6.18 -11.10 21.80
C GLU A 207 -6.68 -9.82 21.11
N LEU A 208 -7.98 -9.54 21.26
CA LEU A 208 -8.55 -8.21 21.02
C LEU A 208 -8.02 -7.24 22.08
N VAL A 209 -7.01 -6.44 21.74
CA VAL A 209 -6.59 -5.31 22.59
C VAL A 209 -7.55 -4.15 22.32
N LEU A 210 -8.63 -4.10 23.09
CA LEU A 210 -9.58 -2.99 23.07
C LEU A 210 -9.08 -1.85 23.95
N GLU A 211 -8.44 -0.84 23.36
CA GLU A 211 -8.21 0.44 24.03
C GLU A 211 -9.34 1.42 23.73
N SER A 212 -10.09 1.81 24.77
CA SER A 212 -11.13 2.82 24.68
C SER A 212 -11.15 3.69 25.95
N PRO A 213 -10.88 5.02 25.85
CA PRO A 213 -10.45 5.72 24.64
C PRO A 213 -9.03 5.29 24.24
N ARG A 214 -8.70 5.45 22.96
CA ARG A 214 -7.31 5.23 22.50
C ARG A 214 -6.36 6.17 23.19
N ARG A 215 -5.12 5.73 23.38
CA ARG A 215 -4.07 6.52 24.02
C ARG A 215 -2.73 6.21 23.39
N ILE A 216 -1.91 7.24 23.20
CA ILE A 216 -0.51 7.08 22.82
C ILE A 216 0.26 6.64 24.07
N ASP A 217 0.69 5.38 24.11
CA ASP A 217 1.31 4.77 25.28
C ASP A 217 2.42 3.75 24.97
N GLU A 218 2.72 2.89 25.95
CA GLU A 218 3.79 1.89 25.89
C GLU A 218 3.63 0.93 24.71
N LYS A 219 2.39 0.68 24.25
CA LYS A 219 2.14 -0.21 23.10
C LYS A 219 2.56 0.43 21.79
N ASP A 220 2.31 1.71 21.61
CA ASP A 220 2.80 2.47 20.46
C ASP A 220 4.33 2.58 20.48
N LEU A 221 4.90 2.84 21.68
CA LEU A 221 6.34 2.92 21.84
C LEU A 221 7.03 1.58 21.53
N ASP A 222 6.46 0.44 21.92
CA ASP A 222 7.01 -0.87 21.59
C ASP A 222 7.11 -1.06 20.07
N ILE A 223 6.09 -0.63 19.32
CA ILE A 223 6.14 -0.65 17.86
C ILE A 223 7.20 0.31 17.34
N LEU A 224 7.22 1.57 17.80
CA LEU A 224 8.19 2.57 17.35
C LEU A 224 9.64 2.09 17.58
N VAL A 225 9.91 1.47 18.73
CA VAL A 225 11.23 0.92 19.07
C VAL A 225 11.60 -0.27 18.18
N ARG A 226 10.66 -1.12 17.78
CA ARG A 226 10.91 -2.21 16.81
C ARG A 226 11.23 -1.69 15.42
N LEU A 227 10.67 -0.54 15.06
CA LEU A 227 10.90 0.13 13.79
C LEU A 227 12.18 0.98 13.80
N PHE A 228 12.75 1.26 14.98
CA PHE A 228 13.93 2.11 15.13
C PHE A 228 15.13 1.59 14.33
N GLY A 229 15.72 2.48 13.53
CA GLY A 229 16.81 2.18 12.59
C GLY A 229 16.33 1.66 11.24
N MET A 230 15.03 1.50 11.00
CA MET A 230 14.51 1.31 9.65
C MET A 230 14.76 2.58 8.82
N GLY A 231 15.09 2.39 7.54
CA GLY A 231 15.47 3.49 6.65
C GLY A 231 16.95 3.88 6.70
N ASP A 232 17.70 3.41 7.71
CA ASP A 232 19.16 3.52 7.69
C ASP A 232 19.75 2.46 6.75
N VAL A 233 20.15 2.88 5.55
CA VAL A 233 21.04 2.08 4.70
C VAL A 233 22.41 1.99 5.39
N SER A 234 22.79 0.78 5.79
CA SER A 234 24.17 0.50 6.19
C SER A 234 25.09 0.73 4.99
N GLU A 235 25.98 1.71 5.08
CA GLU A 235 27.13 1.86 4.16
C GLU A 235 28.03 0.62 4.16
#